data_AF-A0A1V5MC08-F1
#
_entry.id   AF-A0A1V5MC08-F1
#
_cell.length_a   1.000
_cell.length_b   1.000
_cell.length_c   1.000
_cell.angle_alpha   90.00
_cell.angle_beta   90.00
_cell.angle_gamma   90.00
#
_symmetry.space_group_name_H-M   'P 1'
#
loop_
_entity.id
_entity.type
_entity.pdbx_description
1 polymer ?
#
loop_
_entity_poly.entity_id
_entity_poly.type
_entity_poly.pdbx_seq_one_letter_code
_entity_poly.pdbx_strand_id
1 'polypeptide(L)'
;MAKHLLCKTLKKMQPEGDPDVINTDKNSAYSAVLNEMIAQGKCEPDIQHRQVKHLNNRLEADLGKLKRLIHPARGFKSMKPPMPPFNTLK
;
A
#
# COMPACT_ATOMS: atom_id res chain seq x y z
N MET A 1 -1.54 10.87 2.62
CA MET A 1 -1.30 9.40 2.64
C MET A 1 0.17 9.04 2.67
N ALA A 2 1.03 9.61 1.80
CA ALA A 2 2.46 9.29 1.70
C ALA A 2 3.19 9.24 3.05
N LYS A 3 3.00 10.26 3.90
CA LYS A 3 3.57 10.34 5.26
C LYS A 3 3.25 9.13 6.13
N HIS A 4 1.98 8.75 6.19
CA HIS A 4 1.54 7.64 7.02
C HIS A 4 2.10 6.31 6.49
N LEU A 5 2.12 6.14 5.17
CA LEU A 5 2.66 4.94 4.54
C LEU A 5 4.15 4.80 4.87
N LEU A 6 4.98 5.78 4.53
CA LEU A 6 6.42 5.76 4.80
C LEU A 6 6.75 5.53 6.27
N CYS A 7 6.11 6.29 7.17
CA CYS A 7 6.28 6.09 8.61
C CYS A 7 5.93 4.67 9.06
N LYS A 8 4.88 4.07 8.49
CA LYS A 8 4.44 2.74 8.86
C LYS A 8 5.34 1.64 8.31
N THR A 9 5.91 1.83 7.11
CA THR A 9 6.86 0.88 6.53
C THR A 9 8.17 0.87 7.32
N LEU A 10 8.74 2.06 7.57
CA LEU A 10 10.01 2.20 8.27
C LEU A 10 9.93 1.72 9.73
N LYS A 11 8.83 2.00 10.43
CA LYS A 11 8.59 1.44 11.78
C LYS A 11 8.53 -0.09 11.84
N LYS A 12 8.20 -0.74 10.72
CA LYS A 12 8.13 -2.20 10.63
C LYS A 12 9.44 -2.84 10.18
N MET A 13 10.38 -2.04 9.67
CA MET A 13 11.71 -2.51 9.32
C MET A 13 12.51 -2.74 10.60
N GLN A 14 13.34 -3.78 10.61
CA GLN A 14 14.29 -4.01 11.69
C GLN A 14 15.42 -2.97 11.60
N PRO A 15 16.10 -2.62 12.70
CA PRO A 15 17.19 -1.63 12.69
C PRO A 15 18.37 -2.00 11.77
N GLU A 16 18.55 -3.26 11.39
CA GLU A 16 19.54 -3.67 10.37
C GLU A 16 19.01 -3.60 8.92
N GLY A 17 17.73 -3.26 8.75
CA GLY A 17 17.02 -3.25 7.46
C GLY A 17 16.62 -1.85 7.00
N ASP A 18 17.23 -0.81 7.56
CA ASP A 18 17.00 0.55 7.09
C ASP A 18 17.54 0.69 5.65
N PRO A 19 16.72 1.19 4.72
CA PRO A 19 17.09 1.21 3.31
C PRO A 19 18.00 2.40 2.99
N ASP A 20 19.19 2.12 2.44
CA ASP A 20 20.08 3.16 1.89
C ASP A 20 19.44 3.94 0.72
N VAL A 21 18.53 3.29 -0.01
CA VAL A 21 17.90 3.84 -1.21
C VAL A 21 16.39 3.61 -1.19
N ILE A 22 15.62 4.70 -1.29
CA ILE A 22 14.17 4.64 -1.41
C ILE A 22 13.75 5.10 -2.80
N ASN A 23 13.05 4.24 -3.53
CA ASN A 23 12.44 4.60 -4.80
C ASN A 23 10.95 4.90 -4.61
N THR A 24 10.48 6.09 -5.04
CA THR A 24 9.05 6.43 -5.02
C THR A 24 8.55 6.80 -6.41
N ASP A 25 7.24 7.04 -6.52
CA ASP A 25 6.68 7.70 -7.70
C ASP A 25 7.14 9.17 -7.77
N LYS A 26 6.74 9.86 -8.85
CA LYS A 26 7.05 11.28 -9.08
C LYS A 26 6.21 12.23 -8.22
N ASN A 27 5.46 11.74 -7.25
CA ASN A 27 4.62 12.60 -6.42
C ASN A 27 5.49 13.40 -5.44
N SER A 28 5.39 14.73 -5.50
CA SER A 28 6.12 15.66 -4.65
C SER A 28 5.83 15.50 -3.14
N ALA A 29 4.72 14.83 -2.80
CA ALA A 29 4.41 14.53 -1.41
C ALA A 29 5.45 13.61 -0.75
N TYR A 30 6.14 12.75 -1.51
CA TYR A 30 7.14 11.84 -0.92
C TYR A 30 8.45 12.56 -0.57
N SER A 31 8.93 13.46 -1.43
CA SER A 31 10.15 14.22 -1.14
C SER A 31 9.95 15.16 0.06
N ALA A 32 8.78 15.82 0.16
CA ALA A 32 8.45 16.65 1.32
C ALA A 32 8.45 15.84 2.62
N VAL A 33 7.86 14.64 2.60
CA VAL A 33 7.82 13.75 3.77
C VAL A 33 9.21 13.23 4.14
N LEU A 34 10.04 12.85 3.18
CA LEU A 34 11.40 12.38 3.46
C LEU A 34 12.22 13.49 4.13
N ASN A 35 12.15 14.72 3.63
CA ASN A 35 12.82 15.87 4.25
C ASN A 35 12.33 16.13 5.68
N GLU A 36 11.01 16.08 5.92
CA GLU A 36 10.46 16.18 7.28
C GLU A 36 10.95 15.04 8.20
N MET A 37 11.12 13.83 7.68
CA MET A 37 11.56 12.67 8.46
C MET A 37 13.05 12.70 8.78
N ILE A 38 13.88 13.17 7.84
CA ILE A 38 15.31 13.44 8.06
C ILE A 38 15.46 14.53 9.13
N ALA A 39 14.69 15.62 9.03
CA ALA A 39 14.69 16.69 10.04
C ALA A 39 14.23 16.21 11.43
N GLN A 40 13.37 15.19 11.50
CA GLN A 40 12.93 14.56 12.75
C GLN A 40 13.90 13.50 13.30
N GLY A 41 15.00 13.20 12.60
CA GLY A 41 15.98 12.18 13.01
C GLY A 41 15.44 10.75 12.98
N LYS A 42 14.41 10.47 12.17
CA LYS A 42 13.79 9.13 12.05
C LYS A 42 14.39 8.27 10.95
N CYS A 43 15.22 8.87 10.12
CA CYS A 43 15.85 8.26 8.96
C CYS A 43 17.29 8.75 8.89
N GLU A 44 18.19 7.93 8.36
CA GLU A 44 19.55 8.38 8.11
C GLU A 44 19.57 9.55 7.12
N PRO A 45 20.48 10.53 7.32
CA PRO A 45 20.60 11.67 6.44
C PRO A 45 21.09 11.30 5.03
N ASP A 46 21.67 10.11 4.84
CA ASP A 46 22.24 9.66 3.56
C ASP A 46 21.27 8.80 2.71
N ILE A 47 19.99 8.72 3.10
CA ILE A 47 19.00 7.99 2.30
C ILE A 47 18.86 8.62 0.92
N GLN A 48 19.24 7.86 -0.12
CA GLN A 48 19.10 8.30 -1.50
C GLN A 48 17.66 8.14 -1.98
N HIS A 49 17.02 9.27 -2.28
CA HIS A 49 15.69 9.27 -2.89
C HIS A 49 15.78 9.17 -4.42
N ARG A 50 15.18 8.14 -5.01
CA ARG A 50 15.10 7.94 -6.46
C ARG A 50 13.65 7.97 -6.95
N GLN A 51 13.44 8.54 -8.13
CA GLN A 51 12.12 8.61 -8.80
C GLN A 51 12.18 7.93 -10.17
N VAL A 52 12.50 6.64 -10.18
CA VAL A 52 12.74 5.89 -11.42
C VAL A 52 11.49 5.11 -11.82
N LYS A 53 10.91 5.45 -12.98
CA LYS A 53 9.65 4.86 -13.48
C LYS A 53 9.72 3.34 -13.63
N HIS A 54 10.80 2.81 -14.21
CA HIS A 54 10.87 1.38 -14.50
C HIS A 54 11.00 0.52 -13.24
N LEU A 55 11.54 1.06 -12.14
CA LEU A 55 11.59 0.38 -10.85
C LEU A 55 10.21 0.33 -10.19
N ASN A 56 9.37 1.34 -10.43
CA ASN A 56 7.98 1.35 -9.96
C ASN A 56 7.10 0.32 -10.68
N ASN A 57 7.42 -0.02 -11.94
CA ASN A 57 6.64 -1.01 -12.70
C ASN A 57 6.57 -2.38 -11.99
N ARG A 58 7.62 -2.82 -11.28
CA ARG A 58 7.61 -4.07 -10.50
C ARG A 58 6.63 -4.00 -9.34
N LEU A 59 6.68 -2.91 -8.57
CA LEU A 59 5.76 -2.65 -7.46
C LEU A 59 4.31 -2.56 -7.97
N GLU A 60 4.09 -1.87 -9.09
CA GLU A 60 2.77 -1.76 -9.72
C GLU A 60 2.24 -3.12 -10.20
N ALA A 61 3.09 -3.97 -10.77
CA ALA A 61 2.71 -5.31 -11.22
C ALA A 61 2.28 -6.19 -10.03
N ASP A 62 3.04 -6.18 -8.93
CA ASP A 62 2.70 -6.96 -7.74
C ASP A 62 1.44 -6.42 -7.05
N LEU A 63 1.28 -5.10 -6.97
CA LEU A 63 0.01 -4.49 -6.55
C LEU A 63 -1.15 -4.88 -7.46
N GLY A 64 -0.92 -5.00 -8.77
CA GLY A 64 -1.89 -5.47 -9.75
C GLY A 64 -2.34 -6.90 -9.48
N LYS A 65 -1.40 -7.82 -9.17
CA LYS A 65 -1.71 -9.19 -8.76
C LYS A 65 -2.55 -9.22 -7.48
N LEU A 66 -2.15 -8.44 -6.48
CA LEU A 66 -2.89 -8.36 -5.20
C LEU A 66 -4.31 -7.84 -5.42
N LYS A 67 -4.49 -6.78 -6.21
CA LYS A 67 -5.82 -6.26 -6.56
C LYS A 67 -6.67 -7.29 -7.29
N ARG A 68 -6.09 -8.09 -8.20
CA ARG A 68 -6.80 -9.20 -8.88
C ARG A 68 -7.22 -10.31 -7.93
N LEU A 69 -6.53 -10.53 -6.81
CA LEU A 69 -6.97 -11.49 -5.79
C LEU A 69 -8.11 -10.93 -4.93
N ILE A 70 -8.07 -9.63 -4.61
CA ILE A 70 -9.04 -8.99 -3.71
C ILE A 70 -10.34 -8.62 -4.43
N HIS A 71 -10.28 -8.12 -5.67
CA HIS A 71 -11.45 -7.64 -6.41
C HIS A 71 -12.54 -8.72 -6.63
N PRO A 72 -12.22 -9.98 -6.98
CA PRO A 72 -13.20 -11.06 -7.10
C PRO A 72 -13.87 -11.41 -5.75
N ALA A 73 -13.10 -11.43 -4.66
CA ALA A 73 -13.62 -11.70 -3.32
C ALA A 73 -14.64 -10.63 -2.88
N ARG A 74 -14.48 -9.39 -3.35
CA ARG A 74 -15.41 -8.28 -3.06
C ARG A 74 -16.73 -8.35 -3.86
N GLY A 75 -16.82 -9.24 -4.86
CA GLY A 75 -18.01 -9.51 -5.66
C GLY A 75 -18.90 -10.63 -5.12
N PHE A 76 -18.51 -11.32 -4.04
CA PHE A 76 -19.37 -12.27 -3.33
C PHE A 76 -20.53 -11.54 -2.66
N LYS A 77 -21.57 -11.21 -3.44
CA LYS A 77 -22.88 -10.90 -2.90
C LYS A 77 -23.39 -12.16 -2.21
N SER A 78 -23.82 -12.03 -0.96
CA SER A 78 -24.43 -13.12 -0.21
C SER A 78 -25.52 -13.80 -1.05
N MET A 79 -25.44 -15.12 -1.11
CA MET A 79 -26.46 -15.95 -1.74
C MET A 79 -27.79 -15.64 -1.05
N LYS A 80 -28.79 -15.14 -1.78
CA LYS A 80 -30.12 -14.96 -1.21
C LYS A 80 -30.64 -16.35 -0.83
N PRO A 81 -31.08 -16.59 0.41
CA PRO A 81 -31.72 -17.85 0.74
C PRO A 81 -32.96 -18.02 -0.15
N PRO A 82 -33.26 -19.25 -0.62
CA PRO A 82 -34.46 -19.50 -1.41
C PRO A 82 -35.68 -19.03 -0.63
N MET A 83 -36.52 -18.21 -1.25
CA MET A 83 -37.79 -17.81 -0.64
C MET A 83 -38.62 -19.06 -0.35
N PRO A 84 -39.19 -19.21 0.86
CA PRO A 84 -40.11 -20.31 1.14
C PRO A 84 -41.38 -20.16 0.29
N PRO A 85 -42.00 -21.28 -0.14
CA PRO A 85 -43.21 -21.24 -0.95
C PRO A 85 -44.36 -20.55 -0.22
N PHE A 86 -45.08 -19.68 -0.94
CA PHE A 86 -46.19 -18.82 -0.47
C PHE A 86 -47.48 -19.57 -0.05
N ASN A 87 -47.42 -20.85 0.30
CA ASN A 87 -48.62 -21.63 0.66
C ASN A 87 -48.50 -22.23 2.07
N THR A 88 -48.68 -21.39 3.08
CA THR A 88 -49.21 -21.80 4.38
C THR A 88 -50.24 -20.78 4.84
N LEU A 89 -51.42 -20.86 4.23
CA LEU A 89 -52.68 -20.47 4.86
C LEU A 89 -53.55 -21.73 4.85
N LYS A 90 -53.60 -22.40 6.01
CA LYS A 90 -54.77 -23.14 6.47
C LYS A 90 -55.17 -22.51 7.79
#